data_AF-A0A976ICH4-F1
#
_entry.id   AF-A0A976ICH4-F1
#
_cell.length_a   1.000
_cell.length_b   1.000
_cell.length_c   1.000
_cell.angle_alpha   90.00
_cell.angle_beta   90.00
_cell.angle_gamma   90.00
#
_symmetry.space_group_name_H-M   'P 1'
#
loop_
_entity.id
_entity.type
_entity.pdbx_description
1 polymer ?
#
loop_
_entity_poly.entity_id
_entity_poly.type
_entity_poly.pdbx_seq_one_letter_code
_entity_poly.pdbx_strand_id
1 'polypeptide(L)'
;MVRVYVTALIAYLALHAAVSATSQTTLAGDSPVDAEETDTPVQRRLRAHAETNLESDERALVNLSEPLFYRAIRFLPLPKPDMAAIINLVKDLELSSSEALNNNLAQLQHLKTLVQRYNWCYYDKPISLFELLEKKYGAAVMEKMMETAKDDTTDMSISKVLYKERQVYLKQFSRLGTKRAMDLQIGKDGMKDLTNEKLEKLARFIADNSPNYHRKEIYLEVLITAYGGEKKLVHCIAQVESPDTSLITLKVDLAMKWMMDKVPLDKVWSYVCKDREYAPTDDEVKMFSHLIGYVFLLSSNDKIAEGSTDIVETKLAQAYHVNLNELAHDMLVSIRLARQYPMSIEYFKLPNPLSFPIQKALFEFMKHCDDYNLHSHGSDKKDSSKLIAQIYRDEIKMDDFLKKSIQHARYSQNKKVLKQLKQIQRAFDAKRFQKASVT
;
A
#
# COMPACT_ATOMS: atom_id res chain seq x y z
N MET A 1 1.35 18.50 52.01
CA MET A 1 1.27 18.18 50.57
C MET A 1 0.92 19.38 49.70
N VAL A 2 -0.17 20.13 49.97
CA VAL A 2 -0.61 21.28 49.14
C VAL A 2 0.52 22.30 48.86
N ARG A 3 1.35 22.61 49.86
CA ARG A 3 2.47 23.56 49.70
C ARG A 3 3.53 23.13 48.68
N VAL A 4 3.78 21.83 48.52
CA VAL A 4 4.78 21.32 47.56
C VAL A 4 4.26 21.43 46.12
N TYR A 5 2.97 21.16 45.92
CA TYR A 5 2.31 21.30 44.62
C TYR A 5 2.27 22.74 44.13
N VAL A 6 2.00 23.70 45.03
CA VAL A 6 1.98 25.13 44.70
C VAL A 6 3.36 25.61 44.27
N THR A 7 4.43 25.21 44.97
CA THR A 7 5.80 25.64 44.61
C THR A 7 6.26 25.04 43.27
N ALA A 8 5.93 23.77 43.00
CA ALA A 8 6.27 23.12 41.73
C ALA A 8 5.50 23.74 40.54
N LEU A 9 4.22 24.08 40.73
CA LEU A 9 3.40 24.75 39.72
C LEU A 9 3.92 26.17 39.43
N ILE A 10 4.32 26.92 40.46
CA ILE A 10 4.92 28.26 40.30
C ILE A 10 6.25 28.17 39.54
N ALA A 11 7.09 27.19 39.86
CA ALA A 11 8.35 26.99 39.13
C ALA A 11 8.13 26.62 37.66
N TYR A 12 7.13 25.78 37.37
CA TYR A 12 6.75 25.41 36.00
C TYR A 12 6.21 26.61 35.19
N LEU A 13 5.33 27.41 35.80
CA LEU A 13 4.79 28.63 35.17
C LEU A 13 5.90 29.68 34.94
N ALA A 14 6.84 29.82 35.87
CA ALA A 14 7.99 30.72 35.71
C ALA A 14 8.91 30.28 34.56
N LEU A 15 9.12 28.96 34.40
CA LEU A 15 9.91 28.43 33.29
C LEU A 15 9.23 28.69 31.94
N HIS A 16 7.91 28.50 31.86
CA HIS A 16 7.13 28.78 30.64
C HIS A 16 7.12 30.27 30.27
N ALA A 17 7.04 31.16 31.26
CA ALA A 17 7.10 32.61 31.04
C ALA A 17 8.49 33.06 30.53
N ALA A 18 9.58 32.47 31.04
CA ALA A 18 10.94 32.77 30.58
C ALA A 18 11.20 32.34 29.12
N VAL A 19 10.58 31.25 28.68
CA VAL A 19 10.65 30.77 27.28
C VAL A 19 9.83 31.64 26.33
N SER A 20 8.69 32.18 26.76
CA SER A 20 7.93 33.14 25.93
C SER A 20 8.62 34.50 25.78
N ALA A 21 9.37 34.95 26.78
CA ALA A 21 10.10 36.22 26.73
C ALA A 21 11.34 36.18 25.81
N THR A 22 11.92 35.01 25.59
CA THR A 22 13.08 34.82 24.71
C THR A 22 12.70 34.79 23.22
N SER A 23 11.46 34.46 22.87
CA SER A 23 10.97 34.52 21.48
C SER A 23 10.60 35.92 20.99
N GLN A 24 10.42 36.90 21.89
CA GLN A 24 10.04 38.27 21.52
C GLN A 24 11.23 39.25 21.42
N THR A 25 12.46 38.82 21.71
CA THR A 25 13.64 39.71 21.76
C THR A 25 14.50 39.72 20.48
N THR A 26 14.09 39.06 19.40
CA THR A 26 14.84 38.99 18.12
C THR A 26 14.24 39.80 16.96
N LEU A 27 13.30 40.71 17.21
CA LEU A 27 12.74 41.60 16.17
C LEU A 27 12.65 43.04 16.67
N ALA A 28 13.79 43.75 16.70
CA ALA A 28 13.84 45.20 16.81
C ALA A 28 15.17 45.77 16.25
N GLY A 29 15.06 46.72 15.30
CA GLY A 29 16.14 47.52 14.68
C GLY A 29 16.49 47.06 13.25
N ASP A 30 16.41 47.83 12.17
CA ASP A 30 16.55 49.29 12.02
C ASP A 30 15.75 49.89 10.83
N SER A 31 15.61 51.22 10.90
CA SER A 31 14.88 52.15 10.01
C SER A 31 15.72 52.64 8.79
N PRO A 32 15.15 53.47 7.88
CA PRO A 32 15.53 53.58 6.46
C PRO A 32 16.55 54.67 6.14
N VAL A 33 17.20 54.57 4.97
CA VAL A 33 17.94 55.67 4.32
C VAL A 33 17.75 55.61 2.79
N ASP A 34 17.44 56.77 2.21
CA ASP A 34 17.16 57.02 0.78
C ASP A 34 18.40 57.03 -0.14
N ALA A 35 18.13 56.63 -1.39
CA ALA A 35 18.69 56.95 -2.72
C ALA A 35 20.18 57.33 -2.92
N GLU A 36 20.86 56.66 -3.86
CA GLU A 36 21.21 57.22 -5.19
C GLU A 36 21.79 56.18 -6.16
N GLU A 37 21.63 56.46 -7.47
CA GLU A 37 21.96 55.67 -8.65
C GLU A 37 23.45 55.28 -8.79
N THR A 38 23.74 54.13 -9.40
CA THR A 38 24.66 54.01 -10.55
C THR A 38 24.72 52.58 -11.12
N ASP A 39 24.99 52.54 -12.41
CA ASP A 39 24.90 51.46 -13.39
C ASP A 39 25.90 50.28 -13.30
N THR A 40 25.40 49.09 -13.69
CA THR A 40 26.08 47.86 -14.19
C THR A 40 26.87 46.94 -13.22
N PRO A 41 27.11 45.64 -13.58
CA PRO A 41 26.30 44.66 -14.31
C PRO A 41 25.98 43.40 -13.48
N VAL A 42 24.95 42.68 -13.90
CA VAL A 42 24.31 41.53 -13.24
C VAL A 42 25.26 40.34 -13.00
N GLN A 43 25.69 40.14 -11.76
CA GLN A 43 26.21 38.85 -11.26
C GLN A 43 25.05 38.01 -10.70
N ARG A 44 24.86 36.81 -11.27
CA ARG A 44 23.95 35.76 -10.79
C ARG A 44 24.28 35.40 -9.33
N ARG A 45 23.52 35.97 -8.39
CA ARG A 45 23.49 35.52 -6.99
C ARG A 45 22.68 34.23 -6.88
N LEU A 46 23.30 33.23 -6.25
CA LEU A 46 22.63 32.06 -5.70
C LEU A 46 21.46 32.51 -4.82
N ARG A 47 20.23 32.15 -5.21
CA ARG A 47 19.10 32.12 -4.29
C ARG A 47 19.27 30.88 -3.42
N ALA A 48 19.91 31.05 -2.27
CA ALA A 48 19.68 30.16 -1.15
C ALA A 48 18.26 30.47 -0.64
N HIS A 49 17.33 29.56 -0.90
CA HIS A 49 16.08 29.53 -0.15
C HIS A 49 16.44 29.18 1.30
N ALA A 50 16.48 30.19 2.17
CA ALA A 50 16.36 29.96 3.60
C ALA A 50 14.91 29.53 3.86
N GLU A 51 14.66 28.22 3.77
CA GLU A 51 13.50 27.63 4.42
C GLU A 51 13.70 27.84 5.93
N THR A 52 12.99 28.81 6.48
CA THR A 52 12.82 28.93 7.93
C THR A 52 12.01 27.73 8.41
N ASN A 53 12.71 26.62 8.71
CA ASN A 53 12.19 25.47 9.43
C ASN A 53 11.90 25.86 10.89
N LEU A 54 10.85 26.67 11.09
CA LEU A 54 10.36 26.98 12.44
C LEU A 54 9.81 25.74 13.16
N GLU A 55 9.42 24.68 12.45
CA GLU A 55 8.98 23.41 13.06
C GLU A 55 10.13 22.49 13.52
N SER A 56 11.38 22.75 13.14
CA SER A 56 12.52 21.90 13.53
C SER A 56 13.08 22.26 14.90
N ASP A 57 13.06 23.55 15.27
CA ASP A 57 13.64 24.01 16.53
C ASP A 57 12.75 23.68 17.74
N GLU A 58 11.43 23.68 17.59
CA GLU A 58 10.52 23.28 18.67
C GLU A 58 10.67 21.79 19.03
N ARG A 59 10.90 20.90 18.05
CA ARG A 59 11.13 19.47 18.33
C ARG A 59 12.49 19.22 18.98
N ALA A 60 13.51 20.00 18.64
CA ALA A 60 14.82 19.90 19.28
C ALA A 60 14.77 20.32 20.77
N LEU A 61 13.98 21.35 21.09
CA LEU A 61 13.76 21.82 22.46
C LEU A 61 12.87 20.88 23.29
N VAL A 62 11.86 20.25 22.69
CA VAL A 62 11.06 19.20 23.34
C VAL A 62 11.93 17.99 23.72
N ASN A 63 12.83 17.56 22.83
CA ASN A 63 13.76 16.44 23.10
C ASN A 63 14.79 16.74 24.20
N LEU A 64 15.16 18.00 24.43
CA LEU A 64 16.10 18.42 25.48
C LEU A 64 15.41 18.60 26.85
N SER A 65 14.16 19.04 26.84
CA SER A 65 13.39 19.30 28.07
C SER A 65 12.74 18.03 28.65
N GLU A 66 12.37 17.05 27.81
CA GLU A 66 11.85 15.75 28.25
C GLU A 66 12.71 15.10 29.34
N PRO A 67 14.00 14.78 29.12
CA PRO A 67 14.81 14.06 30.12
C PRO A 67 14.98 14.82 31.44
N LEU A 68 14.96 16.16 31.42
CA LEU A 68 15.02 16.99 32.63
C LEU A 68 13.68 16.96 33.39
N PHE A 69 12.55 16.98 32.67
CA PHE A 69 11.22 16.82 33.22
C PHE A 69 11.03 15.43 33.85
N TYR A 70 11.47 14.37 33.16
CA TYR A 70 11.49 12.99 33.69
C TYR A 70 12.33 12.86 34.96
N ARG A 71 13.48 13.57 35.03
CA ARG A 71 14.35 13.56 36.21
C ARG A 71 13.74 14.29 37.41
N ALA A 72 12.98 15.36 37.19
CA ALA A 72 12.30 16.11 38.24
C ALA A 72 11.12 15.33 38.84
N ILE A 73 10.40 14.56 38.02
CA ILE A 73 9.16 13.87 38.44
C ILE A 73 9.43 12.51 39.08
N ARG A 74 10.63 11.94 38.90
CA ARG A 74 11.10 10.76 39.65
C ARG A 74 11.00 10.92 41.18
N PHE A 75 10.93 12.16 41.67
CA PHE A 75 10.80 12.50 43.09
C PHE A 75 9.35 12.72 43.56
N LEU A 76 8.36 12.66 42.66
CA LEU A 76 6.96 12.73 43.05
C LEU A 76 6.47 11.35 43.53
N PRO A 77 5.83 11.24 44.71
CA PRO A 77 5.29 10.00 45.23
C PRO A 77 3.97 9.67 44.51
N LEU A 78 4.06 9.34 43.23
CA LEU A 78 2.95 8.82 42.46
C LEU A 78 2.86 7.31 42.69
N PRO A 79 1.66 6.75 42.90
CA PRO A 79 1.52 5.30 42.93
C PRO A 79 2.04 4.74 41.61
N LYS A 80 3.05 3.86 41.72
CA LYS A 80 3.68 3.20 40.59
C LYS A 80 2.66 2.20 40.03
N PRO A 81 2.27 2.31 38.77
CA PRO A 81 1.42 1.29 38.15
C PRO A 81 2.18 -0.04 38.16
N ASP A 82 1.54 -1.07 38.70
CA ASP A 82 2.09 -2.42 38.77
C ASP A 82 1.90 -3.12 37.42
N MET A 83 2.97 -3.70 36.87
CA MET A 83 2.91 -4.50 35.66
C MET A 83 1.95 -5.68 35.81
N ALA A 84 1.83 -6.25 37.01
CA ALA A 84 0.87 -7.32 37.28
C ALA A 84 -0.58 -6.83 37.11
N ALA A 85 -0.90 -5.60 37.51
CA ALA A 85 -2.22 -5.00 37.32
C ALA A 85 -2.52 -4.78 35.82
N ILE A 86 -1.54 -4.32 35.04
CA ILE A 86 -1.67 -4.17 33.58
C ILE A 86 -1.91 -5.53 32.92
N ILE A 87 -1.12 -6.54 33.27
CA ILE A 87 -1.25 -7.90 32.72
C ILE A 87 -2.61 -8.52 33.11
N ASN A 88 -3.06 -8.34 34.35
CA ASN A 88 -4.37 -8.87 34.78
C ASN A 88 -5.52 -8.18 34.06
N LEU A 89 -5.47 -6.84 33.90
CA LEU A 89 -6.47 -6.13 33.12
C LEU A 89 -6.49 -6.61 31.66
N VAL A 90 -5.32 -6.82 31.05
CA VAL A 90 -5.21 -7.42 29.72
C VAL A 90 -5.84 -8.81 29.70
N LYS A 91 -5.63 -9.66 30.72
CA LYS A 91 -6.25 -11.00 30.82
C LYS A 91 -7.77 -10.97 30.99
N ASP A 92 -8.31 -9.97 31.66
CA ASP A 92 -9.75 -9.86 31.95
C ASP A 92 -10.54 -9.20 30.81
N LEU A 93 -9.87 -8.47 29.90
CA LEU A 93 -10.50 -7.87 28.72
C LEU A 93 -11.08 -8.97 27.79
N GLU A 94 -12.38 -8.99 27.53
CA GLU A 94 -12.97 -9.92 26.54
C GLU A 94 -13.21 -9.20 25.21
N LEU A 95 -12.29 -9.39 24.26
CA LEU A 95 -12.40 -8.85 22.91
C LEU A 95 -12.58 -9.98 21.89
N SER A 96 -13.78 -10.58 21.85
CA SER A 96 -14.07 -11.72 20.96
C SER A 96 -14.50 -11.32 19.54
N SER A 97 -14.73 -10.03 19.25
CA SER A 97 -15.16 -9.56 17.92
C SER A 97 -14.70 -8.14 17.59
N SER A 98 -14.84 -7.72 16.34
CA SER A 98 -14.55 -6.34 15.88
C SER A 98 -15.45 -5.28 16.54
N GLU A 99 -16.63 -5.67 17.04
CA GLU A 99 -17.51 -4.80 17.84
C GLU A 99 -17.01 -4.64 19.27
N ALA A 100 -16.09 -5.49 19.72
CA ALA A 100 -15.60 -5.46 21.09
C ALA A 100 -14.80 -4.19 21.42
N LEU A 101 -14.25 -3.49 20.42
CA LEU A 101 -13.58 -2.21 20.64
C LEU A 101 -14.56 -1.11 21.07
N ASN A 102 -15.77 -1.14 20.51
CA ASN A 102 -16.86 -0.24 20.91
C ASN A 102 -17.43 -0.65 22.28
N ASN A 103 -17.60 -1.96 22.51
CA ASN A 103 -18.17 -2.48 23.75
C ASN A 103 -17.22 -2.37 24.96
N ASN A 104 -15.90 -2.29 24.73
CA ASN A 104 -14.88 -2.22 25.79
C ASN A 104 -14.04 -0.93 25.74
N LEU A 105 -14.55 0.13 25.09
CA LEU A 105 -13.82 1.39 24.89
C LEU A 105 -13.30 1.97 26.22
N ALA A 106 -14.12 1.98 27.26
CA ALA A 106 -13.74 2.49 28.58
C ALA A 106 -12.59 1.69 29.22
N GLN A 107 -12.62 0.37 29.10
CA GLN A 107 -11.57 -0.50 29.64
C GLN A 107 -10.27 -0.35 28.85
N LEU A 108 -10.34 -0.22 27.53
CA LEU A 108 -9.19 0.04 26.67
C LEU A 108 -8.59 1.44 26.92
N GLN A 109 -9.42 2.46 27.21
CA GLN A 109 -8.96 3.80 27.57
C GLN A 109 -8.25 3.77 28.93
N HIS A 110 -8.79 3.01 29.87
CA HIS A 110 -8.17 2.79 31.16
C HIS A 110 -6.82 2.07 31.02
N LEU A 111 -6.78 0.99 30.25
CA LEU A 111 -5.54 0.24 29.98
C LEU A 111 -4.49 1.13 29.29
N LYS A 112 -4.89 1.92 28.27
CA LYS A 112 -4.01 2.91 27.63
C LYS A 112 -3.41 3.87 28.66
N THR A 113 -4.22 4.41 29.56
CA THR A 113 -3.78 5.35 30.60
C THR A 113 -2.79 4.68 31.55
N LEU A 114 -3.02 3.42 31.92
CA LEU A 114 -2.10 2.65 32.76
C LEU A 114 -0.77 2.38 32.06
N VAL A 115 -0.79 1.98 30.78
CA VAL A 115 0.41 1.76 29.96
C VAL A 115 1.21 3.06 29.83
N GLN A 116 0.56 4.19 29.54
CA GLN A 116 1.22 5.49 29.47
C GLN A 116 1.88 5.87 30.79
N ARG A 117 1.18 5.66 31.91
CA ARG A 117 1.72 5.92 33.24
C ARG A 117 2.88 4.98 33.58
N TYR A 118 2.81 3.73 33.15
CA TYR A 118 3.90 2.77 33.32
C TYR A 118 5.13 3.20 32.54
N ASN A 119 4.99 3.49 31.25
CA ASN A 119 6.10 3.95 30.39
C ASN A 119 6.72 5.25 30.91
N TRP A 120 5.90 6.12 31.53
CA TRP A 120 6.39 7.33 32.17
C TRP A 120 7.25 7.05 33.42
N CYS A 121 6.91 6.03 34.20
CA CYS A 121 7.71 5.59 35.36
C CYS A 121 8.91 4.71 34.97
N TYR A 122 8.84 4.00 33.84
CA TYR A 122 9.79 2.98 33.37
C TYR A 122 10.24 3.28 31.93
N TYR A 123 10.86 4.44 31.73
CA TYR A 123 11.27 4.93 30.41
C TYR A 123 12.36 4.08 29.74
N ASP A 124 13.12 3.29 30.51
CA ASP A 124 14.15 2.39 30.00
C ASP A 124 13.58 1.10 29.41
N LYS A 125 12.35 0.74 29.79
CA LYS A 125 11.65 -0.48 29.37
C LYS A 125 10.17 -0.19 29.11
N PRO A 126 9.85 0.68 28.13
CA PRO A 126 8.47 0.95 27.79
C PRO A 126 7.80 -0.32 27.28
N ILE A 127 6.51 -0.48 27.61
CA ILE A 127 5.64 -1.52 27.09
C ILE A 127 4.71 -0.92 26.04
N SER A 128 4.39 -1.71 25.02
CA SER A 128 3.47 -1.32 23.95
C SER A 128 2.07 -1.85 24.25
N LEU A 129 1.06 -0.98 24.21
CA LEU A 129 -0.34 -1.40 24.32
C LEU A 129 -0.70 -2.33 23.15
N PHE A 130 -0.22 -2.00 21.94
CA PHE A 130 -0.36 -2.86 20.77
C PHE A 130 0.22 -4.26 21.01
N GLU A 131 1.45 -4.35 21.52
CA GLU A 131 2.13 -5.64 21.76
C GLU A 131 1.38 -6.49 22.81
N LEU A 132 0.89 -5.86 23.88
CA LEU A 132 0.11 -6.55 24.91
C LEU A 132 -1.18 -7.14 24.36
N LEU A 133 -1.93 -6.37 23.56
CA LEU A 133 -3.19 -6.81 22.98
C LEU A 133 -2.97 -7.82 21.85
N GLU A 134 -1.97 -7.63 21.00
CA GLU A 134 -1.62 -8.60 19.96
C GLU A 134 -1.22 -9.95 20.54
N LYS A 135 -0.43 -9.96 21.62
CA LYS A 135 -0.07 -11.20 22.31
C LYS A 135 -1.28 -11.97 22.83
N LYS A 136 -2.37 -11.27 23.18
CA LYS A 136 -3.59 -11.89 23.70
C LYS A 136 -4.54 -12.35 22.59
N TYR A 137 -4.84 -11.49 21.62
CA TYR A 137 -5.90 -11.74 20.63
C TYR A 137 -5.38 -12.17 19.26
N GLY A 138 -4.08 -12.01 19.00
CA GLY A 138 -3.46 -12.29 17.72
C GLY A 138 -3.61 -11.16 16.70
N ALA A 139 -2.76 -11.19 15.68
CA ALA A 139 -2.64 -10.14 14.67
C ALA A 139 -3.94 -9.88 13.90
N ALA A 140 -4.70 -10.93 13.53
CA ALA A 140 -5.92 -10.79 12.74
C ALA A 140 -7.03 -9.99 13.45
N VAL A 141 -7.16 -10.16 14.78
CA VAL A 141 -8.11 -9.40 15.59
C VAL A 141 -7.66 -7.95 15.71
N MET A 142 -6.36 -7.74 15.94
CA MET A 142 -5.77 -6.39 16.00
C MET A 142 -5.93 -5.63 14.68
N GLU A 143 -5.75 -6.30 13.54
CA GLU A 143 -5.91 -5.71 12.21
C GLU A 143 -7.33 -5.18 11.99
N LYS A 144 -8.35 -6.00 12.31
CA LYS A 144 -9.75 -5.57 12.27
C LYS A 144 -10.04 -4.41 13.23
N MET A 145 -9.43 -4.43 14.42
CA MET A 145 -9.59 -3.34 15.41
C MET A 145 -9.00 -2.01 14.93
N MET A 146 -7.97 -2.04 14.09
CA MET A 146 -7.32 -0.84 13.54
C MET A 146 -7.89 -0.43 12.18
N GLU A 147 -8.80 -1.23 11.59
CA GLU A 147 -9.34 -0.96 10.25
C GLU A 147 -10.06 0.40 10.17
N THR A 148 -10.77 0.78 11.23
CA THR A 148 -11.47 2.08 11.34
C THR A 148 -10.54 3.26 11.60
N ALA A 149 -9.27 3.03 11.96
CA ALA A 149 -8.28 4.09 12.17
C ALA A 149 -7.65 4.60 10.85
N LYS A 150 -7.89 3.91 9.74
CA LYS A 150 -7.37 4.28 8.42
C LYS A 150 -8.08 5.50 7.82
N ASP A 151 -9.27 5.86 8.32
CA ASP A 151 -10.02 7.02 7.85
C ASP A 151 -9.66 8.27 8.67
N ASP A 152 -9.31 9.34 7.98
CA ASP A 152 -8.62 10.53 8.51
C ASP A 152 -9.54 11.51 9.28
N THR A 153 -10.69 11.05 9.76
CA THR A 153 -11.61 11.90 10.54
C THR A 153 -11.11 12.04 11.98
N THR A 154 -11.15 13.28 12.45
CA THR A 154 -10.42 13.84 13.59
C THR A 154 -10.88 13.30 14.96
N ASP A 155 -10.57 12.04 15.28
CA ASP A 155 -10.74 11.53 16.64
C ASP A 155 -9.51 10.75 17.15
N MET A 156 -9.19 10.97 18.42
CA MET A 156 -8.04 10.41 19.16
C MET A 156 -8.37 8.98 19.65
N SER A 157 -9.03 8.21 18.79
CA SER A 157 -9.56 6.89 19.10
C SER A 157 -8.43 5.89 19.44
N ILE A 158 -8.75 4.89 20.26
CA ILE A 158 -7.82 3.82 20.63
C ILE A 158 -7.25 3.14 19.39
N SER A 159 -8.05 2.96 18.34
CA SER A 159 -7.61 2.38 17.07
C SER A 159 -6.44 3.15 16.45
N LYS A 160 -6.44 4.50 16.49
CA LYS A 160 -5.30 5.31 16.00
C LYS A 160 -4.05 5.17 16.87
N VAL A 161 -4.21 5.01 18.18
CA VAL A 161 -3.09 4.78 19.10
C VAL A 161 -2.45 3.43 18.79
N LEU A 162 -3.26 2.38 18.71
CA LEU A 162 -2.80 1.03 18.36
C LEU A 162 -2.11 1.01 17.00
N TYR A 163 -2.66 1.73 16.02
CA TYR A 163 -2.05 1.86 14.71
C TYR A 163 -0.68 2.54 14.78
N LYS A 164 -0.55 3.68 15.49
CA LYS A 164 0.75 4.37 15.66
C LYS A 164 1.77 3.50 16.39
N GLU A 165 1.38 2.83 17.47
CA GLU A 165 2.27 1.94 18.20
C GLU A 165 2.74 0.76 17.35
N ARG A 166 1.84 0.16 16.54
CA ARG A 166 2.21 -0.85 15.55
C ARG A 166 3.26 -0.33 14.57
N GLN A 167 3.09 0.89 14.04
CA GLN A 167 4.07 1.46 13.10
C GLN A 167 5.45 1.61 13.74
N VAL A 168 5.53 2.09 14.99
CA VAL A 168 6.79 2.19 15.73
C VAL A 168 7.40 0.80 15.95
N TYR A 169 6.56 -0.16 16.35
CA TYR A 169 6.95 -1.55 16.58
C TYR A 169 7.57 -2.18 15.33
N LEU A 170 6.89 -2.11 14.19
CA LEU A 170 7.39 -2.62 12.91
C LEU A 170 8.69 -1.93 12.49
N LYS A 171 8.76 -0.60 12.62
CA LYS A 171 9.95 0.19 12.26
C LYS A 171 11.21 -0.23 13.02
N GLN A 172 11.07 -0.66 14.28
CA GLN A 172 12.21 -1.16 15.07
C GLN A 172 12.82 -2.42 14.45
N PHE A 173 12.00 -3.42 14.12
CA PHE A 173 12.47 -4.65 13.49
C PHE A 173 12.96 -4.40 12.06
N SER A 174 12.27 -3.57 11.30
CA SER A 174 12.70 -3.19 9.95
C SER A 174 14.06 -2.48 9.97
N ARG A 175 14.36 -1.67 11.00
CA ARG A 175 15.69 -1.05 11.15
C ARG A 175 16.80 -2.08 11.36
N LEU A 176 16.56 -3.09 12.21
CA LEU A 176 17.51 -4.19 12.43
C LEU A 176 17.71 -5.01 11.15
N GLY A 177 16.62 -5.38 10.48
CA GLY A 177 16.65 -6.08 9.20
C GLY A 177 17.35 -5.28 8.11
N THR A 178 17.13 -3.95 8.06
CA THR A 178 17.78 -3.05 7.08
C THR A 178 19.29 -3.01 7.29
N LYS A 179 19.76 -2.91 8.54
CA LYS A 179 21.19 -3.00 8.84
C LYS A 179 21.77 -4.33 8.33
N ARG A 180 21.07 -5.44 8.59
CA ARG A 180 21.49 -6.76 8.08
C ARG A 180 21.48 -6.83 6.56
N ALA A 181 20.50 -6.23 5.90
CA ALA A 181 20.42 -6.18 4.44
C ALA A 181 21.59 -5.38 3.84
N MET A 182 22.00 -4.28 4.49
CA MET A 182 23.19 -3.51 4.11
C MET A 182 24.48 -4.33 4.26
N ASP A 183 24.63 -5.07 5.37
CA ASP A 183 25.78 -5.96 5.59
C ASP A 183 25.87 -7.06 4.52
N LEU A 184 24.72 -7.59 4.09
CA LEU A 184 24.59 -8.56 2.99
C LEU A 184 24.70 -7.91 1.60
N GLN A 185 24.79 -6.58 1.53
CA GLN A 185 24.86 -5.80 0.30
C GLN A 185 23.65 -6.02 -0.63
N ILE A 186 22.47 -6.24 -0.07
CA ILE A 186 21.22 -6.38 -0.83
C ILE A 186 20.83 -5.03 -1.43
N GLY A 187 20.46 -5.04 -2.71
CA GLY A 187 20.05 -3.86 -3.47
C GLY A 187 21.20 -3.18 -4.22
N LYS A 188 22.45 -3.62 -4.02
CA LYS A 188 23.60 -3.11 -4.77
C LYS A 188 23.70 -3.73 -6.16
N ASP A 189 23.35 -5.00 -6.30
CA ASP A 189 23.47 -5.74 -7.56
C ASP A 189 22.14 -5.75 -8.36
N GLY A 190 21.16 -4.94 -7.93
CA GLY A 190 19.85 -4.81 -8.57
C GLY A 190 19.10 -6.14 -8.63
N MET A 191 18.62 -6.51 -9.83
CA MET A 191 17.88 -7.77 -10.02
C MET A 191 18.68 -9.03 -9.64
N LYS A 192 20.02 -8.99 -9.69
CA LYS A 192 20.86 -10.16 -9.36
C LYS A 192 20.76 -10.55 -7.90
N ASP A 193 20.45 -9.60 -7.02
CA ASP A 193 20.25 -9.88 -5.59
C ASP A 193 18.95 -10.65 -5.33
N LEU A 194 18.00 -10.66 -6.26
CA LEU A 194 16.69 -11.31 -6.10
C LEU A 194 16.72 -12.83 -6.31
N THR A 195 17.83 -13.38 -6.80
CA THR A 195 17.98 -14.83 -7.06
C THR A 195 19.00 -15.50 -6.13
N ASN A 196 19.38 -14.82 -5.03
CA ASN A 196 20.57 -15.16 -4.25
C ASN A 196 20.27 -15.69 -2.83
N GLU A 197 21.22 -16.48 -2.32
CA GLU A 197 21.36 -16.93 -0.93
C GLU A 197 21.28 -15.77 0.10
N LYS A 198 21.57 -14.53 -0.33
CA LYS A 198 21.46 -13.31 0.48
C LYS A 198 20.03 -13.09 1.00
N LEU A 199 19.02 -13.30 0.17
CA LEU A 199 17.61 -13.14 0.57
C LEU A 199 17.20 -14.18 1.61
N GLU A 200 17.62 -15.42 1.45
CA GLU A 200 17.37 -16.47 2.46
C GLU A 200 18.04 -16.14 3.79
N LYS A 201 19.29 -15.67 3.77
CA LYS A 201 20.00 -15.25 4.99
C LYS A 201 19.28 -14.10 5.69
N LEU A 202 18.72 -13.15 4.92
CA LEU A 202 17.92 -12.06 5.48
C LEU A 202 16.59 -12.58 6.05
N ALA A 203 15.89 -13.45 5.33
CA ALA A 203 14.61 -14.02 5.78
C ALA A 203 14.78 -14.81 7.08
N ARG A 204 15.84 -15.62 7.20
CA ARG A 204 16.18 -16.33 8.46
C ARG A 204 16.49 -15.37 9.59
N PHE A 205 17.29 -14.33 9.34
CA PHE A 205 17.58 -13.31 10.35
C PHE A 205 16.31 -12.64 10.87
N ILE A 206 15.39 -12.24 9.98
CA ILE A 206 14.11 -11.65 10.38
C ILE A 206 13.26 -12.67 11.14
N ALA A 207 13.27 -13.93 10.72
CA ALA A 207 12.56 -14.98 11.46
C ALA A 207 13.08 -15.10 12.90
N ASP A 208 14.39 -15.16 13.09
CA ASP A 208 15.00 -15.34 14.41
C ASP A 208 14.82 -14.11 15.33
N ASN A 209 14.69 -12.92 14.74
CA ASN A 209 14.71 -11.65 15.49
C ASN A 209 13.35 -10.92 15.53
N SER A 210 12.32 -11.42 14.84
CA SER A 210 11.02 -10.76 14.73
C SER A 210 9.85 -11.70 15.06
N PRO A 211 8.74 -11.15 15.58
CA PRO A 211 7.54 -11.94 15.89
C PRO A 211 6.97 -12.61 14.65
N ASN A 212 6.51 -13.86 14.79
CA ASN A 212 6.00 -14.69 13.70
C ASN A 212 5.02 -13.96 12.76
N TYR A 213 4.10 -13.19 13.33
CA TYR A 213 2.95 -12.63 12.61
C TYR A 213 3.30 -11.46 11.68
N HIS A 214 4.41 -10.74 11.93
CA HIS A 214 4.81 -9.56 11.15
C HIS A 214 6.02 -9.81 10.24
N ARG A 215 6.57 -11.02 10.23
CA ARG A 215 7.82 -11.32 9.51
C ARG A 215 7.77 -10.92 8.04
N LYS A 216 6.64 -11.13 7.37
CA LYS A 216 6.44 -10.79 5.96
C LYS A 216 6.46 -9.30 5.71
N GLU A 217 5.72 -8.53 6.51
CA GLU A 217 5.66 -7.07 6.40
C GLU A 217 7.03 -6.45 6.71
N ILE A 218 7.69 -6.92 7.78
CA ILE A 218 9.04 -6.49 8.12
C ILE A 218 10.02 -6.82 6.99
N TYR A 219 9.97 -8.04 6.44
CA TYR A 219 10.82 -8.44 5.31
C TYR A 219 10.61 -7.56 4.09
N LEU A 220 9.36 -7.26 3.73
CA LEU A 220 9.03 -6.38 2.61
C LEU A 220 9.54 -4.95 2.85
N GLU A 221 9.31 -4.36 4.02
CA GLU A 221 9.79 -3.02 4.39
C GLU A 221 11.33 -2.92 4.37
N VAL A 222 12.01 -3.97 4.83
CA VAL A 222 13.48 -4.08 4.74
C VAL A 222 13.95 -4.08 3.30
N LEU A 223 13.31 -4.85 2.42
CA LEU A 223 13.66 -4.88 1.00
C LEU A 223 13.37 -3.56 0.30
N ILE A 224 12.21 -2.94 0.55
CA ILE A 224 11.87 -1.60 0.04
C ILE A 224 12.98 -0.61 0.42
N THR A 225 13.44 -0.64 1.67
CA THR A 225 14.50 0.25 2.14
C THR A 225 15.85 -0.08 1.51
N ALA A 226 16.23 -1.36 1.46
CA ALA A 226 17.52 -1.81 0.94
C ALA A 226 17.71 -1.48 -0.55
N TYR A 227 16.65 -1.58 -1.36
CA TYR A 227 16.66 -1.19 -2.78
C TYR A 227 16.54 0.32 -3.00
N GLY A 228 16.41 1.12 -1.95
CA GLY A 228 16.31 2.58 -2.03
C GLY A 228 14.94 3.09 -2.47
N GLY A 229 13.88 2.37 -2.09
CA GLY A 229 12.49 2.72 -2.32
C GLY A 229 11.72 1.66 -3.11
N GLU A 230 10.40 1.69 -2.95
CA GLU A 230 9.47 0.72 -3.54
C GLU A 230 9.58 0.68 -5.07
N LYS A 231 9.63 1.85 -5.72
CA LYS A 231 9.80 1.95 -7.19
C LYS A 231 11.00 1.17 -7.71
N LYS A 232 12.15 1.26 -7.02
CA LYS A 232 13.39 0.56 -7.44
C LYS A 232 13.29 -0.95 -7.21
N LEU A 233 12.72 -1.37 -6.08
CA LEU A 233 12.46 -2.77 -5.81
C LEU A 233 11.56 -3.38 -6.88
N VAL A 234 10.42 -2.73 -7.18
CA VAL A 234 9.47 -3.16 -8.22
C VAL A 234 10.14 -3.27 -9.57
N HIS A 235 10.93 -2.26 -9.94
CA HIS A 235 11.64 -2.26 -11.21
C HIS A 235 12.60 -3.45 -11.31
N CYS A 236 13.33 -3.78 -10.24
CA CYS A 236 14.21 -4.96 -10.22
C CYS A 236 13.42 -6.27 -10.31
N ILE A 237 12.30 -6.38 -9.58
CA ILE A 237 11.41 -7.55 -9.61
C ILE A 237 10.84 -7.77 -11.02
N ALA A 238 10.45 -6.69 -11.69
CA ALA A 238 9.86 -6.72 -13.02
C ALA A 238 10.84 -7.12 -14.12
N GLN A 239 12.16 -7.02 -13.88
CA GLN A 239 13.18 -7.49 -14.82
C GLN A 239 13.43 -9.01 -14.75
N VAL A 240 12.92 -9.71 -13.72
CA VAL A 240 13.13 -11.15 -13.57
C VAL A 240 12.10 -11.92 -14.39
N GLU A 241 12.54 -12.53 -15.49
CA GLU A 241 11.66 -13.27 -16.42
C GLU A 241 11.15 -14.59 -15.86
N SER A 242 11.98 -15.29 -15.08
CA SER A 242 11.67 -16.61 -14.51
C SER A 242 11.80 -16.55 -12.98
N PRO A 243 10.76 -16.03 -12.28
CA PRO A 243 10.81 -15.91 -10.84
C PRO A 243 10.71 -17.29 -10.17
N ASP A 244 11.55 -17.51 -9.16
CA ASP A 244 11.41 -18.66 -8.28
C ASP A 244 10.22 -18.48 -7.32
N THR A 245 9.92 -19.52 -6.53
CA THR A 245 8.81 -19.49 -5.56
C THR A 245 8.95 -18.39 -4.51
N SER A 246 10.18 -18.02 -4.12
CA SER A 246 10.43 -16.98 -3.14
C SER A 246 10.10 -15.60 -3.71
N LEU A 247 10.49 -15.35 -4.96
CA LEU A 247 10.19 -14.12 -5.66
C LEU A 247 8.70 -14.02 -5.98
N ILE A 248 8.03 -15.13 -6.36
CA ILE A 248 6.57 -15.16 -6.51
C ILE A 248 5.87 -14.79 -5.19
N THR A 249 6.38 -15.28 -4.06
CA THR A 249 5.81 -14.95 -2.74
C THR A 249 5.99 -13.46 -2.42
N LEU A 250 7.19 -12.92 -2.63
CA LEU A 250 7.46 -11.48 -2.48
C LEU A 250 6.55 -10.65 -3.39
N LYS A 251 6.31 -11.15 -4.61
CA LYS A 251 5.41 -10.51 -5.55
C LYS A 251 3.99 -10.39 -4.97
N VAL A 252 3.46 -11.50 -4.47
CA VAL A 252 2.13 -11.53 -3.83
C VAL A 252 2.05 -10.63 -2.60
N ASP A 253 3.06 -10.65 -1.72
CA ASP A 253 3.10 -9.83 -0.51
C ASP A 253 3.08 -8.32 -0.86
N LEU A 254 3.79 -7.90 -1.92
CA LEU A 254 3.76 -6.53 -2.43
C LEU A 254 2.38 -6.16 -3.03
N ALA A 255 1.73 -7.10 -3.72
CA ALA A 255 0.37 -6.90 -4.25
C ALA A 255 -0.65 -6.64 -3.14
N MET A 256 -0.57 -7.45 -2.08
CA MET A 256 -1.45 -7.31 -0.92
C MET A 256 -1.22 -5.97 -0.23
N LYS A 257 0.04 -5.54 -0.07
CA LYS A 257 0.36 -4.21 0.45
C LYS A 257 -0.31 -3.11 -0.37
N TRP A 258 -0.16 -3.12 -1.69
CA TRP A 258 -0.78 -2.12 -2.57
C TRP A 258 -2.30 -2.11 -2.50
N MET A 259 -2.93 -3.28 -2.44
CA MET A 259 -4.37 -3.38 -2.27
C MET A 259 -4.82 -2.75 -0.95
N MET A 260 -4.11 -3.04 0.14
CA MET A 260 -4.42 -2.51 1.48
C MET A 260 -4.16 -1.01 1.61
N ASP A 261 -3.14 -0.51 0.90
CA ASP A 261 -2.76 0.90 0.84
C ASP A 261 -3.55 1.66 -0.25
N LYS A 262 -4.47 0.99 -0.96
CA LYS A 262 -5.29 1.55 -2.04
C LYS A 262 -4.45 2.21 -3.14
N VAL A 263 -3.30 1.63 -3.47
CA VAL A 263 -2.39 2.14 -4.49
C VAL A 263 -3.04 2.00 -5.86
N PRO A 264 -3.17 3.11 -6.64
CA PRO A 264 -3.83 3.08 -7.93
C PRO A 264 -2.93 2.44 -9.01
N LEU A 265 -3.54 1.87 -10.05
CA LEU A 265 -2.82 1.06 -11.04
C LEU A 265 -1.82 1.88 -11.88
N ASP A 266 -2.14 3.13 -12.18
CA ASP A 266 -1.27 4.10 -12.86
C ASP A 266 0.00 4.39 -12.05
N LYS A 267 -0.09 4.45 -10.73
CA LYS A 267 1.10 4.57 -9.87
C LYS A 267 1.99 3.34 -9.97
N VAL A 268 1.42 2.14 -9.96
CA VAL A 268 2.19 0.89 -10.16
C VAL A 268 2.81 0.85 -11.56
N TRP A 269 2.07 1.27 -12.58
CA TRP A 269 2.57 1.43 -13.95
C TRP A 269 3.80 2.35 -13.98
N SER A 270 3.76 3.50 -13.31
CA SER A 270 4.86 4.47 -13.23
C SER A 270 6.15 3.92 -12.57
N TYR A 271 6.08 2.77 -11.89
CA TYR A 271 7.26 2.12 -11.32
C TYR A 271 8.11 1.43 -12.37
N VAL A 272 7.49 0.99 -13.47
CA VAL A 272 8.14 0.21 -14.52
C VAL A 272 8.20 0.97 -15.84
N CYS A 273 7.09 1.59 -16.22
CA CYS A 273 6.93 2.34 -17.45
C CYS A 273 7.22 3.82 -17.19
N LYS A 274 7.90 4.48 -18.12
CA LYS A 274 8.11 5.93 -18.02
C LYS A 274 6.84 6.67 -18.42
N ASP A 275 6.40 7.64 -17.62
CA ASP A 275 5.32 8.56 -18.00
C ASP A 275 5.83 9.50 -19.10
N ARG A 276 5.65 9.05 -20.34
CA ARG A 276 6.00 9.78 -21.55
C ARG A 276 4.74 9.97 -22.39
N GLU A 277 4.77 10.99 -23.23
CA GLU A 277 3.70 11.27 -24.20
C GLU A 277 3.53 10.11 -25.20
N TYR A 278 4.62 9.42 -25.52
CA TYR A 278 4.68 8.30 -26.46
C TYR A 278 4.10 6.98 -25.92
N ALA A 279 3.83 6.06 -26.85
CA ALA A 279 3.50 4.67 -26.53
C ALA A 279 4.67 4.01 -25.76
N PRO A 280 4.37 3.15 -24.76
CA PRO A 280 5.41 2.43 -24.03
C PRO A 280 6.15 1.46 -24.96
N THR A 281 7.42 1.23 -24.67
CA THR A 281 8.26 0.27 -25.40
C THR A 281 7.85 -1.17 -25.11
N ASP A 282 8.26 -2.09 -26.00
CA ASP A 282 7.96 -3.52 -25.80
C ASP A 282 8.56 -4.07 -24.51
N ASP A 283 9.75 -3.60 -24.12
CA ASP A 283 10.41 -3.97 -22.87
C ASP A 283 9.64 -3.43 -21.65
N GLU A 284 9.11 -2.21 -21.71
CA GLU A 284 8.27 -1.64 -20.65
C GLU A 284 6.98 -2.44 -20.48
N VAL A 285 6.31 -2.77 -21.58
CA VAL A 285 5.11 -3.63 -21.57
C VAL A 285 5.48 -5.01 -20.99
N LYS A 286 6.58 -5.62 -21.43
CA LYS A 286 7.02 -6.93 -20.95
C LYS A 286 7.33 -6.91 -19.45
N MET A 287 8.04 -5.91 -18.95
CA MET A 287 8.31 -5.77 -17.52
C MET A 287 7.01 -5.58 -16.72
N PHE A 288 6.11 -4.72 -17.19
CA PHE A 288 4.81 -4.52 -16.53
C PHE A 288 3.97 -5.80 -16.53
N SER A 289 4.09 -6.61 -17.58
CA SER A 289 3.46 -7.92 -17.70
C SER A 289 3.89 -8.88 -16.57
N HIS A 290 5.13 -8.79 -16.08
CA HIS A 290 5.59 -9.60 -14.94
C HIS A 290 4.92 -9.22 -13.61
N LEU A 291 4.09 -8.17 -13.62
CA LEU A 291 3.21 -7.73 -12.54
C LEU A 291 1.72 -7.99 -12.84
N ILE A 292 1.38 -8.84 -13.81
CA ILE A 292 -0.02 -9.03 -14.23
C ILE A 292 -0.96 -9.53 -13.12
N GLY A 293 -0.50 -10.39 -12.21
CA GLY A 293 -1.33 -10.86 -11.09
C GLY A 293 -1.82 -9.71 -10.19
N TYR A 294 -1.05 -8.63 -10.13
CA TYR A 294 -1.33 -7.42 -9.37
C TYR A 294 -2.34 -6.53 -10.09
N VAL A 295 -2.13 -6.38 -11.40
CA VAL A 295 -3.00 -5.64 -12.29
C VAL A 295 -4.44 -6.13 -12.14
N PHE A 296 -4.64 -7.46 -12.05
CA PHE A 296 -5.95 -8.05 -11.83
C PHE A 296 -6.53 -7.78 -10.45
N LEU A 297 -5.71 -7.91 -9.39
CA LEU A 297 -6.16 -7.66 -8.02
C LEU A 297 -6.65 -6.22 -7.84
N LEU A 298 -5.90 -5.26 -8.36
CA LEU A 298 -6.26 -3.83 -8.31
C LEU A 298 -7.45 -3.50 -9.22
N SER A 299 -7.55 -4.14 -10.39
CA SER A 299 -8.64 -3.89 -11.34
C SER A 299 -9.98 -4.51 -10.92
N SER A 300 -9.96 -5.53 -10.07
CA SER A 300 -11.17 -6.20 -9.57
C SER A 300 -11.85 -5.44 -8.42
N ASN A 301 -11.25 -4.34 -7.93
CA ASN A 301 -11.76 -3.55 -6.81
C ASN A 301 -12.41 -2.25 -7.32
N ASP A 302 -13.73 -2.31 -7.56
CA ASP A 302 -14.54 -1.30 -8.28
C ASP A 302 -14.37 0.15 -7.80
N LYS A 303 -13.99 0.42 -6.55
CA LYS A 303 -13.93 1.79 -6.00
C LYS A 303 -12.63 2.55 -6.28
N ILE A 304 -11.55 1.86 -6.64
CA ILE A 304 -10.21 2.46 -6.86
C ILE A 304 -9.82 2.37 -8.35
N ALA A 305 -10.47 1.48 -9.09
CA ALA A 305 -10.09 1.11 -10.44
C ALA A 305 -10.48 2.15 -11.52
N GLU A 306 -11.63 2.83 -11.42
CA GLU A 306 -12.23 3.46 -12.60
C GLU A 306 -11.34 4.54 -13.24
N GLY A 307 -10.72 5.43 -12.47
CA GLY A 307 -9.81 6.46 -13.02
C GLY A 307 -8.37 6.00 -13.29
N SER A 308 -7.83 5.11 -12.46
CA SER A 308 -6.41 4.71 -12.56
C SER A 308 -6.16 3.68 -13.67
N THR A 309 -7.16 2.86 -13.97
CA THR A 309 -7.04 1.83 -15.01
C THR A 309 -7.16 2.41 -16.41
N ASP A 310 -7.91 3.50 -16.61
CA ASP A 310 -8.09 4.14 -17.93
C ASP A 310 -6.77 4.65 -18.54
N ILE A 311 -5.89 5.20 -17.70
CA ILE A 311 -4.55 5.66 -18.13
C ILE A 311 -3.74 4.46 -18.64
N VAL A 312 -3.70 3.38 -17.86
CA VAL A 312 -2.96 2.16 -18.20
C VAL A 312 -3.54 1.49 -19.44
N GLU A 313 -4.86 1.41 -19.55
CA GLU A 313 -5.54 0.89 -20.73
C GLU A 313 -5.22 1.70 -21.98
N THR A 314 -5.23 3.03 -21.87
CA THR A 314 -4.88 3.92 -22.98
C THR A 314 -3.45 3.69 -23.43
N LYS A 315 -2.51 3.55 -22.49
CA LYS A 315 -1.10 3.29 -22.79
C LYS A 315 -0.88 1.91 -23.41
N LEU A 316 -1.58 0.87 -22.95
CA LEU A 316 -1.54 -0.46 -23.55
C LEU A 316 -2.17 -0.46 -24.96
N ALA A 317 -3.28 0.25 -25.16
CA ALA A 317 -3.88 0.42 -26.48
C ALA A 317 -2.96 1.18 -27.44
N GLN A 318 -2.25 2.21 -26.97
CA GLN A 318 -1.24 2.91 -27.76
C GLN A 318 -0.08 1.97 -28.14
N ALA A 319 0.43 1.19 -27.19
CA ALA A 319 1.48 0.19 -27.47
C ALA A 319 1.05 -0.82 -28.53
N TYR A 320 -0.19 -1.30 -28.42
CA TYR A 320 -0.75 -2.23 -29.40
C TYR A 320 -0.93 -1.58 -30.78
N HIS A 321 -1.53 -0.39 -30.87
CA HIS A 321 -1.82 0.23 -32.16
C HIS A 321 -0.58 0.83 -32.86
N VAL A 322 0.38 1.34 -32.09
CA VAL A 322 1.60 1.97 -32.63
C VAL A 322 2.69 0.94 -32.87
N ASN A 323 2.92 0.03 -31.92
CA ASN A 323 4.04 -0.92 -31.98
C ASN A 323 3.61 -2.34 -32.40
N LEU A 324 2.31 -2.58 -32.62
CA LEU A 324 1.76 -3.93 -32.87
C LEU A 324 2.10 -4.92 -31.74
N ASN A 325 2.19 -4.41 -30.50
CA ASN A 325 2.54 -5.21 -29.33
C ASN A 325 1.35 -6.08 -28.89
N GLU A 326 1.36 -7.35 -29.28
CA GLU A 326 0.32 -8.33 -28.93
C GLU A 326 0.20 -8.56 -27.42
N LEU A 327 1.32 -8.53 -26.68
CA LEU A 327 1.31 -8.66 -25.23
C LEU A 327 0.53 -7.52 -24.58
N ALA A 328 0.66 -6.29 -25.09
CA ALA A 328 -0.11 -5.14 -24.61
C ALA A 328 -1.62 -5.33 -24.83
N HIS A 329 -2.02 -5.89 -25.97
CA HIS A 329 -3.40 -6.24 -26.25
C HIS A 329 -3.93 -7.31 -25.29
N ASP A 330 -3.17 -8.38 -25.06
CA ASP A 330 -3.56 -9.45 -24.13
C ASP A 330 -3.72 -8.93 -22.69
N MET A 331 -2.82 -8.05 -22.25
CA MET A 331 -2.91 -7.39 -20.95
C MET A 331 -4.13 -6.48 -20.86
N LEU A 332 -4.41 -5.69 -21.90
CA LEU A 332 -5.57 -4.81 -21.99
C LEU A 332 -6.88 -5.59 -21.85
N VAL A 333 -7.02 -6.67 -22.61
CA VAL A 333 -8.18 -7.58 -22.52
C VAL A 333 -8.33 -8.13 -21.11
N SER A 334 -7.22 -8.56 -20.51
CA SER A 334 -7.24 -9.17 -19.18
C SER A 334 -7.58 -8.17 -18.07
N ILE A 335 -7.13 -6.90 -18.16
CA ILE A 335 -7.55 -5.81 -17.25
C ILE A 335 -9.06 -5.59 -17.33
N ARG A 336 -9.59 -5.47 -18.54
CA ARG A 336 -11.03 -5.26 -18.76
C ARG A 336 -11.87 -6.42 -18.25
N LEU A 337 -11.38 -7.64 -18.42
CA LEU A 337 -12.02 -8.84 -17.86
C LEU A 337 -12.04 -8.79 -16.33
N ALA A 338 -10.91 -8.47 -15.69
CA ALA A 338 -10.80 -8.37 -14.24
C ALA A 338 -11.78 -7.37 -13.64
N ARG A 339 -12.04 -6.25 -14.33
CA ARG A 339 -13.02 -5.25 -13.91
C ARG A 339 -14.46 -5.78 -13.95
N GLN A 340 -14.78 -6.61 -14.94
CA GLN A 340 -16.15 -7.13 -15.11
C GLN A 340 -16.42 -8.37 -14.25
N TYR A 341 -15.36 -9.04 -13.77
CA TYR A 341 -15.46 -10.31 -13.09
C TYR A 341 -14.34 -10.51 -12.05
N PRO A 342 -14.69 -10.73 -10.77
CA PRO A 342 -13.71 -11.01 -9.74
C PRO A 342 -13.01 -12.32 -10.07
N MET A 343 -11.72 -12.22 -10.41
CA MET A 343 -10.91 -13.39 -10.74
C MET A 343 -10.45 -14.13 -9.48
N SER A 344 -10.31 -15.46 -9.59
CA SER A 344 -9.77 -16.30 -8.52
C SER A 344 -8.34 -15.90 -8.18
N ILE A 345 -8.00 -15.98 -6.88
CA ILE A 345 -6.66 -15.68 -6.37
C ILE A 345 -5.55 -16.54 -6.99
N GLU A 346 -5.91 -17.73 -7.49
CA GLU A 346 -4.98 -18.64 -8.13
C GLU A 346 -4.45 -18.12 -9.47
N TYR A 347 -5.20 -17.26 -10.17
CA TYR A 347 -4.70 -16.57 -11.36
C TYR A 347 -3.56 -15.58 -11.04
N PHE A 348 -3.42 -15.17 -9.77
CA PHE A 348 -2.36 -14.25 -9.34
C PHE A 348 -1.03 -14.94 -9.09
N LYS A 349 -1.01 -16.27 -8.94
CA LYS A 349 0.23 -17.05 -8.78
C LYS A 349 0.89 -17.42 -10.11
N LEU A 350 0.29 -17.00 -11.22
CA LEU A 350 0.82 -17.29 -12.55
C LEU A 350 2.18 -16.63 -12.75
N PRO A 351 3.20 -17.37 -13.22
CA PRO A 351 4.56 -16.87 -13.33
C PRO A 351 4.68 -15.82 -14.45
N ASN A 352 3.81 -15.86 -15.45
CA ASN A 352 3.80 -14.92 -16.57
C ASN A 352 2.38 -14.67 -17.13
N PRO A 353 2.11 -13.54 -17.80
CA PRO A 353 0.82 -13.26 -18.42
C PRO A 353 0.49 -14.17 -19.59
N LEU A 354 1.48 -14.73 -20.29
CA LEU A 354 1.23 -15.70 -21.38
C LEU A 354 0.62 -17.02 -20.85
N SER A 355 0.81 -17.30 -19.56
CA SER A 355 0.21 -18.42 -18.85
C SER A 355 -1.18 -18.08 -18.32
N PHE A 356 -1.62 -16.81 -18.43
CA PHE A 356 -3.00 -16.44 -18.16
C PHE A 356 -3.87 -17.06 -19.24
N PRO A 357 -4.74 -18.02 -18.88
CA PRO A 357 -5.54 -18.73 -19.85
C PRO A 357 -6.72 -17.83 -20.22
N ILE A 358 -6.50 -16.80 -21.05
CA ILE A 358 -7.52 -15.81 -21.45
C ILE A 358 -8.81 -16.52 -21.88
N GLN A 359 -8.69 -17.64 -22.60
CA GLN A 359 -9.83 -18.44 -23.04
C GLN A 359 -10.59 -19.07 -21.86
N LYS A 360 -9.90 -19.55 -20.83
CA LYS A 360 -10.51 -20.08 -19.61
C LYS A 360 -11.10 -18.96 -18.74
N ALA A 361 -10.43 -17.81 -18.62
CA ALA A 361 -10.97 -16.66 -17.89
C ALA A 361 -12.27 -16.15 -18.54
N LEU A 362 -12.31 -16.07 -19.87
CA LEU A 362 -13.53 -15.74 -20.62
C LEU A 362 -14.60 -16.81 -20.47
N PHE A 363 -14.23 -18.08 -20.48
CA PHE A 363 -15.15 -19.18 -20.20
C PHE A 363 -15.82 -19.01 -18.83
N GLU A 364 -15.03 -18.73 -17.79
CA GLU A 364 -15.52 -18.52 -16.43
C GLU A 364 -16.39 -17.25 -16.34
N PHE A 365 -16.00 -16.18 -17.02
CA PHE A 365 -16.78 -14.95 -17.15
C PHE A 365 -18.15 -15.19 -17.80
N MET A 366 -18.19 -15.93 -18.91
CA MET A 366 -19.44 -16.25 -19.61
C MET A 366 -20.37 -17.11 -18.74
N LYS A 367 -19.81 -18.09 -18.03
CA LYS A 367 -20.56 -18.88 -17.05
C LYS A 367 -21.12 -18.00 -15.94
N HIS A 368 -20.32 -17.06 -15.43
CA HIS A 368 -20.78 -16.10 -14.42
C HIS A 368 -21.92 -15.21 -14.93
N CYS A 369 -21.88 -14.75 -16.18
CA CYS A 369 -22.98 -13.98 -16.78
C CYS A 369 -24.27 -14.80 -16.87
N ASP A 370 -24.18 -16.08 -17.28
CA ASP A 370 -25.32 -16.99 -17.29
C ASP A 370 -25.92 -17.16 -15.88
N ASP A 371 -25.06 -17.47 -14.91
CA ASP A 371 -25.46 -17.73 -13.53
C ASP A 371 -26.13 -16.47 -12.94
N TYR A 372 -25.57 -15.29 -13.18
CA TYR A 372 -26.18 -14.01 -12.80
C TYR A 372 -27.56 -13.83 -13.43
N ASN A 373 -27.68 -14.06 -14.74
CA ASN A 373 -28.94 -13.90 -15.48
C ASN A 373 -30.04 -14.89 -15.07
N LEU A 374 -29.66 -16.07 -14.56
CA LEU A 374 -30.60 -17.06 -14.01
C LEU A 374 -31.21 -16.60 -12.69
N HIS A 375 -30.46 -15.83 -11.90
CA HIS A 375 -30.86 -15.40 -10.55
C HIS A 375 -31.35 -13.94 -10.50
N SER A 376 -31.11 -13.15 -11.56
CA SER A 376 -31.60 -11.77 -11.67
C SER A 376 -33.07 -11.75 -12.11
N HIS A 377 -33.95 -11.20 -11.29
CA HIS A 377 -35.34 -10.90 -11.67
C HIS A 377 -35.43 -9.49 -12.30
N GLY A 378 -35.63 -9.39 -13.62
CA GLY A 378 -35.94 -8.11 -14.29
C GLY A 378 -34.99 -7.67 -15.41
N SER A 379 -34.93 -6.35 -15.64
CA SER A 379 -34.20 -5.65 -16.71
C SER A 379 -32.67 -5.70 -16.61
N ASP A 380 -32.14 -6.20 -15.49
CA ASP A 380 -30.71 -6.11 -15.16
C ASP A 380 -29.89 -7.28 -15.73
N LYS A 381 -30.42 -8.01 -16.72
CA LYS A 381 -29.69 -9.09 -17.37
C LYS A 381 -28.40 -8.55 -18.00
N LYS A 382 -27.28 -9.14 -17.62
CA LYS A 382 -25.97 -8.90 -18.24
C LYS A 382 -25.98 -9.51 -19.65
N ASP A 383 -26.01 -8.67 -20.67
CA ASP A 383 -25.77 -9.08 -22.04
C ASP A 383 -24.27 -9.34 -22.23
N SER A 384 -23.89 -10.61 -22.19
CA SER A 384 -22.51 -11.04 -22.36
C SER A 384 -21.92 -10.61 -23.70
N SER A 385 -22.72 -10.44 -24.76
CA SER A 385 -22.25 -9.96 -26.05
C SER A 385 -21.86 -8.49 -25.98
N LYS A 386 -22.66 -7.67 -25.28
CA LYS A 386 -22.37 -6.25 -25.04
C LYS A 386 -21.10 -6.09 -24.18
N LEU A 387 -20.95 -6.90 -23.13
CA LEU A 387 -19.78 -6.87 -22.26
C LEU A 387 -18.50 -7.32 -22.99
N ILE A 388 -18.56 -8.38 -23.81
CA ILE A 388 -17.41 -8.81 -24.62
C ILE A 388 -17.03 -7.74 -25.63
N ALA A 389 -18.00 -7.06 -26.25
CA ALA A 389 -17.72 -5.93 -27.15
C ALA A 389 -17.10 -4.72 -26.42
N GLN A 390 -17.31 -4.57 -25.10
CA GLN A 390 -16.60 -3.56 -24.31
C GLN A 390 -15.16 -3.98 -23.99
N ILE A 391 -14.93 -5.28 -23.78
CA ILE A 391 -13.60 -5.86 -23.55
C ILE A 391 -12.74 -5.74 -24.82
N TYR A 392 -13.28 -6.14 -25.97
CA TYR A 392 -12.58 -6.12 -27.26
C TYR A 392 -13.08 -4.96 -28.13
N ARG A 393 -12.35 -3.83 -28.11
CA ARG A 393 -12.62 -2.71 -29.03
C ARG A 393 -12.10 -2.95 -30.45
N ASP A 394 -11.06 -3.78 -30.62
CA ASP A 394 -10.53 -4.16 -31.94
C ASP A 394 -11.36 -5.32 -32.52
N GLU A 395 -12.11 -5.00 -33.57
CA GLU A 395 -13.03 -5.93 -34.21
C GLU A 395 -12.31 -7.12 -34.89
N ILE A 396 -11.09 -6.91 -35.40
CA ILE A 396 -10.33 -7.93 -36.13
C ILE A 396 -9.74 -8.95 -35.16
N LYS A 397 -9.15 -8.47 -34.06
CA LYS A 397 -8.60 -9.34 -33.01
C LYS A 397 -9.68 -10.11 -32.27
N MET A 398 -10.84 -9.50 -32.06
CA MET A 398 -11.99 -10.20 -31.48
C MET A 398 -12.38 -11.42 -32.32
N ASP A 399 -12.42 -11.30 -33.65
CA ASP A 399 -12.77 -12.41 -34.53
C ASP A 399 -11.69 -13.51 -34.53
N ASP A 400 -10.40 -13.17 -34.65
CA ASP A 400 -9.31 -14.15 -34.55
C ASP A 400 -9.33 -14.89 -33.20
N PHE A 401 -9.54 -14.14 -32.12
CA PHE A 401 -9.67 -14.68 -30.78
C PHE A 401 -10.87 -15.63 -30.65
N LEU A 402 -12.05 -15.23 -31.14
CA LEU A 402 -13.26 -16.05 -31.12
C LEU A 402 -13.06 -17.35 -31.91
N LYS A 403 -12.40 -17.28 -33.07
CA LYS A 403 -12.05 -18.47 -33.88
C LYS A 403 -11.17 -19.44 -33.10
N LYS A 404 -10.08 -18.96 -32.49
CA LYS A 404 -9.18 -19.77 -31.65
C LYS A 404 -9.90 -20.38 -30.45
N SER A 405 -10.74 -19.59 -29.78
CA SER A 405 -11.53 -20.04 -28.62
C SER A 405 -12.58 -21.10 -28.98
N ILE A 406 -13.25 -20.94 -30.13
CA ILE A 406 -14.19 -21.93 -30.68
C ILE A 406 -13.47 -23.23 -31.02
N GLN A 407 -12.28 -23.14 -31.62
CA GLN A 407 -11.46 -24.32 -31.93
C GLN A 407 -11.05 -25.04 -30.64
N HIS A 408 -10.58 -24.31 -29.62
CA HIS A 408 -10.23 -24.89 -28.32
C HIS A 408 -11.44 -25.56 -27.63
N ALA A 409 -12.61 -24.90 -27.63
CA ALA A 409 -13.85 -25.45 -27.06
C ALA A 409 -14.33 -26.73 -27.77
N ARG A 410 -14.04 -26.88 -29.07
CA ARG A 410 -14.29 -28.15 -29.80
C ARG A 410 -13.39 -29.26 -29.28
N TYR A 411 -12.10 -28.98 -29.08
CA TYR A 411 -11.15 -29.96 -28.55
C TYR A 411 -11.49 -30.40 -27.12
N SER A 412 -11.92 -29.48 -26.26
CA SER A 412 -12.33 -29.80 -24.88
C SER A 412 -13.75 -30.39 -24.76
N GLN A 413 -14.45 -30.60 -25.87
CA GLN A 413 -15.80 -31.18 -25.95
C GLN A 413 -16.88 -30.43 -25.13
N ASN A 414 -16.66 -29.15 -24.80
CA ASN A 414 -17.63 -28.37 -24.01
C ASN A 414 -18.75 -27.79 -24.90
N LYS A 415 -19.80 -28.58 -25.14
CA LYS A 415 -20.91 -28.22 -26.05
C LYS A 415 -21.64 -26.93 -25.65
N LYS A 416 -21.81 -26.65 -24.35
CA LYS A 416 -22.51 -25.44 -23.86
C LYS A 416 -21.75 -24.18 -24.27
N VAL A 417 -20.45 -24.13 -23.98
CA VAL A 417 -19.63 -22.95 -24.30
C VAL A 417 -19.37 -22.80 -25.78
N LEU A 418 -19.19 -23.91 -26.50
CA LEU A 418 -19.09 -23.85 -27.96
C LEU A 418 -20.33 -23.18 -28.58
N LYS A 419 -21.53 -23.46 -28.06
CA LYS A 419 -22.77 -22.83 -28.52
C LYS A 419 -22.76 -21.32 -28.25
N GLN A 420 -22.31 -20.90 -27.08
CA GLN A 420 -22.28 -19.48 -26.71
C GLN A 420 -21.21 -18.69 -27.47
N LEU A 421 -19.99 -19.22 -27.61
CA LEU A 421 -18.95 -18.58 -28.41
C LEU A 421 -19.39 -18.39 -29.87
N LYS A 422 -20.10 -19.37 -30.44
CA LYS A 422 -20.72 -19.24 -31.77
C LYS A 422 -21.83 -18.19 -31.80
N GLN A 423 -22.62 -18.05 -30.73
CA GLN A 423 -23.64 -17.00 -30.64
C GLN A 423 -23.00 -15.61 -30.59
N ILE A 424 -21.95 -15.44 -29.78
CA ILE A 424 -21.18 -14.20 -29.71
C ILE A 424 -20.57 -13.87 -31.06
N GLN A 425 -19.94 -14.85 -31.73
CA GLN A 425 -19.38 -14.65 -33.07
C GLN A 425 -20.45 -14.20 -34.07
N ARG A 426 -21.63 -14.83 -34.08
CA ARG A 426 -22.74 -14.41 -34.97
C ARG A 426 -23.26 -13.01 -34.64
N ALA A 427 -23.42 -12.68 -33.37
CA ALA A 427 -23.87 -11.35 -32.95
C ALA A 427 -22.85 -10.27 -33.36
N PHE A 428 -21.57 -10.61 -33.23
CA PHE A 428 -20.47 -9.76 -33.64
C PHE A 428 -20.41 -9.57 -35.17
N ASP A 429 -20.51 -10.65 -35.94
CA ASP A 429 -20.58 -10.60 -37.40
C ASP A 429 -21.78 -9.76 -37.88
N ALA A 430 -22.96 -9.96 -37.27
CA ALA A 430 -24.16 -9.18 -37.59
C ALA A 430 -23.96 -7.68 -37.37
N LYS A 431 -23.31 -7.28 -36.27
CA LYS A 431 -22.99 -5.87 -35.99
C LYS A 431 -22.00 -5.28 -37.01
N ARG A 432 -21.01 -6.08 -37.43
CA ARG A 432 -20.06 -5.68 -38.48
C ARG A 432 -20.75 -5.45 -39.82
N PHE A 433 -21.68 -6.33 -40.20
CA PHE A 433 -22.49 -6.17 -41.41
C PHE A 433 -23.37 -4.91 -41.36
N GLN A 434 -24.00 -4.61 -40.22
CA GLN A 434 -24.79 -3.39 -40.05
C GLN A 434 -23.94 -2.12 -40.24
N LYS A 435 -22.74 -2.10 -39.64
CA LYS A 435 -21.82 -0.95 -39.76
C LYS A 435 -21.34 -0.74 -41.20
N ALA A 436 -21.04 -1.82 -41.93
CA ALA A 436 -20.65 -1.78 -43.34
C ALA A 436 -21.77 -1.35 -44.29
N SER A 437 -23.05 -1.48 -43.90
CA SER A 437 -24.19 -1.01 -44.71
C SER A 437 -24.52 0.48 -44.57
N VAL A 438 -23.92 1.16 -43.60
CA VAL A 438 -24.17 2.59 -43.29
C VAL A 438 -23.03 3.49 -43.80
N THR A 439 -21.86 2.92 -44.02
CA THR A 439 -20.70 3.54 -44.68
C THR A 439 -20.71 3.25 -46.17
#